data_AF-W7AK43-F1
#
_entry.id   AF-W7AK43-F1
#
_cell.length_a   1.000
_cell.length_b   1.000
_cell.length_c   1.000
_cell.angle_alpha   90.00
_cell.angle_beta   90.00
_cell.angle_gamma   90.00
#
_symmetry.space_group_name_H-M   'P 1'
#
loop_
_entity.id
_entity.type
_entity.pdbx_description
1 polymer ?
#
loop_
_entity_poly.entity_id
_entity_poly.type
_entity_poly.pdbx_seq_one_letter_code
_entity_poly.pdbx_strand_id
1 'polypeptide(L)'
;MQPAKGITRWAKLSNTEECISPLSYKGPCPRFLTFENNIKKKKILENHCNIYWPCMNKCEKDYSLQCPEKWGPEDEQNCHPLGTYEGTCLLTQDFSNFTNKQKEIWSNKCATTWPCKKTCVKDYSKQCPQGWVKDNDGTCYAQKNYVGPCLSRASLINFDEDMKVAFEKLCMVSYPCLRNCKMDESDPCPKNWILKSNYLGNPESCLPPDNYSGQCGEQTQFIGIDVNLKETMEYECGIKWSCADEHSTFINYDEFCPENWTKNGPHCIAPLDYFGPCSKKKMFEGFSSDIKKAYAEECDS
;
A
#
# COMPACT_ATOMS: atom_id res chain seq x y z
N MET A 1 -7.05 -1.38 -39.79
CA MET A 1 -6.17 -0.25 -39.42
C MET A 1 -6.92 0.62 -38.42
N GLN A 2 -6.65 0.46 -37.11
CA GLN A 2 -7.22 1.31 -36.07
C GLN A 2 -6.29 2.51 -35.84
N PRO A 3 -6.80 3.75 -35.72
CA PRO A 3 -5.98 4.93 -35.54
C PRO A 3 -5.41 5.00 -34.12
N ALA A 4 -4.18 5.52 -34.02
CA ALA A 4 -3.47 5.74 -32.76
C ALA A 4 -4.31 6.58 -31.79
N LYS A 5 -4.46 6.09 -30.54
CA LYS A 5 -5.12 6.79 -29.44
C LYS A 5 -4.26 7.99 -29.00
N GLY A 6 -4.48 9.14 -29.62
CA GLY A 6 -3.92 10.41 -29.15
C GLY A 6 -4.51 10.77 -27.79
N ILE A 7 -3.65 11.14 -26.83
CA ILE A 7 -4.05 11.56 -25.49
C ILE A 7 -4.75 12.93 -25.61
N THR A 8 -6.08 12.95 -25.63
CA THR A 8 -6.87 14.20 -25.62
C THR A 8 -6.98 14.73 -24.19
N ARG A 9 -6.01 15.55 -23.74
CA ARG A 9 -6.11 16.24 -22.44
C ARG A 9 -7.04 17.45 -22.51
N TRP A 10 -8.16 17.37 -21.81
CA TRP A 10 -9.04 18.52 -21.55
C TRP A 10 -8.50 19.30 -20.35
N ALA A 11 -8.57 20.63 -20.41
CA ALA A 11 -8.05 21.52 -19.35
C ALA A 11 -9.19 22.25 -18.64
N LYS A 12 -9.12 22.41 -17.31
CA LYS A 12 -10.10 23.22 -16.55
C LYS A 12 -9.87 24.70 -16.84
N LEU A 13 -10.94 25.45 -17.12
CA LEU A 13 -10.88 26.90 -17.26
C LEU A 13 -10.78 27.55 -15.87
N SER A 14 -9.85 28.48 -15.69
CA SER A 14 -9.67 29.18 -14.41
C SER A 14 -10.97 29.90 -14.02
N ASN A 15 -11.54 29.54 -12.87
CA ASN A 15 -12.76 30.07 -12.26
C ASN A 15 -14.12 29.61 -12.83
N THR A 16 -14.18 28.57 -13.66
CA THR A 16 -15.46 27.88 -13.98
C THR A 16 -15.33 26.36 -13.78
N GLU A 17 -16.45 25.65 -13.59
CA GLU A 17 -16.49 24.17 -13.60
C GLU A 17 -16.51 23.58 -15.03
N GLU A 18 -15.96 24.33 -15.98
CA GLU A 18 -15.91 23.95 -17.39
C GLU A 18 -14.51 23.47 -17.76
N CYS A 19 -14.44 22.38 -18.53
CA CYS A 19 -13.20 21.99 -19.20
C CYS A 19 -13.28 22.29 -20.70
N ILE A 20 -12.14 22.73 -21.24
CA ILE A 20 -11.93 23.00 -22.65
C ILE A 20 -11.18 21.84 -23.31
N SER A 21 -11.69 21.36 -24.44
CA SER A 21 -11.06 20.33 -25.24
C SER A 21 -9.81 20.88 -25.96
N PRO A 22 -8.80 20.04 -26.24
CA PRO A 22 -7.70 20.45 -27.11
C PRO A 22 -8.21 20.67 -28.55
N LEU A 23 -7.51 21.46 -29.36
CA LEU A 23 -7.86 21.69 -30.77
C LEU A 23 -7.82 20.40 -31.61
N SER A 24 -7.10 19.38 -31.14
CA SER A 24 -6.99 18.06 -31.75
C SER A 24 -8.19 17.14 -31.47
N TYR A 25 -9.08 17.51 -30.54
CA TYR A 25 -10.23 16.68 -30.21
C TYR A 25 -11.28 16.73 -31.34
N LYS A 26 -11.51 15.57 -31.95
CA LYS A 26 -12.51 15.35 -33.02
C LYS A 26 -13.67 14.47 -32.56
N GLY A 27 -13.94 14.44 -31.26
CA GLY A 27 -15.01 13.63 -30.69
C GLY A 27 -16.39 14.30 -30.80
N PRO A 28 -17.46 13.61 -30.40
CA PRO A 28 -18.85 14.02 -30.64
C PRO A 28 -19.36 15.14 -29.72
N CYS A 29 -18.62 15.46 -28.65
CA CYS A 29 -19.01 16.49 -27.69
C CYS A 29 -18.47 17.89 -28.02
N PRO A 30 -19.11 18.97 -27.54
CA PRO A 30 -18.66 20.34 -27.77
C PRO A 30 -17.31 20.64 -27.10
N ARG A 31 -16.60 21.66 -27.60
CA ARG A 31 -15.29 22.10 -27.08
C ARG A 31 -15.30 22.51 -25.60
N PHE A 32 -16.44 22.96 -25.09
CA PHE A 32 -16.64 23.33 -23.70
C PHE A 32 -17.62 22.36 -23.07
N LEU A 33 -17.24 21.74 -21.96
CA LEU A 33 -18.09 20.82 -21.20
C LEU A 33 -18.09 21.22 -19.73
N THR A 34 -19.28 21.26 -19.12
CA THR A 34 -19.45 21.29 -17.66
C THR A 34 -19.51 19.88 -17.13
N PHE A 35 -18.91 19.64 -15.96
CA PHE A 35 -18.92 18.32 -15.34
C PHE A 35 -19.54 18.37 -13.94
N GLU A 36 -20.42 17.41 -13.67
CA GLU A 36 -20.81 17.11 -12.31
C GLU A 36 -19.79 16.16 -11.66
N ASN A 37 -19.56 16.32 -10.35
CA ASN A 37 -18.58 15.52 -9.62
C ASN A 37 -19.07 14.08 -9.29
N ASN A 38 -19.96 13.53 -10.11
CA ASN A 38 -20.57 12.20 -9.94
C ASN A 38 -19.89 11.17 -10.84
N ILE A 39 -19.37 10.09 -10.22
CA ILE A 39 -18.60 9.03 -10.91
C ILE A 39 -19.42 8.34 -12.02
N LYS A 40 -20.72 8.10 -11.80
CA LYS A 40 -21.58 7.43 -12.80
C LYS A 40 -21.77 8.29 -14.04
N LYS A 41 -22.01 9.60 -13.85
CA LYS A 41 -22.15 10.56 -14.95
C LYS A 41 -20.83 10.75 -15.71
N LYS A 42 -19.70 10.79 -14.99
CA LYS A 42 -18.36 10.84 -15.59
C LYS A 42 -18.08 9.65 -16.51
N LYS A 43 -18.47 8.43 -16.11
CA LYS A 43 -18.28 7.21 -16.91
C LYS A 43 -19.16 7.17 -18.17
N ILE A 44 -20.41 7.65 -18.07
CA ILE A 44 -21.30 7.80 -19.24
C ILE A 44 -20.68 8.79 -20.23
N LEU A 45 -20.12 9.88 -19.72
CA LEU A 45 -19.52 10.92 -20.53
C LEU A 45 -18.20 10.49 -21.18
N GLU A 46 -17.38 9.67 -20.53
CA GLU A 46 -16.19 9.05 -21.15
C GLU A 46 -16.56 8.28 -22.40
N ASN A 47 -17.55 7.39 -22.28
CA ASN A 47 -18.02 6.59 -23.41
C ASN A 47 -18.69 7.45 -24.48
N HIS A 48 -19.54 8.40 -24.09
CA HIS A 48 -20.28 9.24 -25.03
C HIS A 48 -19.38 10.21 -25.79
N CYS A 49 -18.46 10.88 -25.10
CA CYS A 49 -17.57 11.88 -25.69
C CYS A 49 -16.25 11.29 -26.21
N ASN A 50 -16.00 9.99 -26.02
CA ASN A 50 -14.69 9.36 -26.28
C ASN A 50 -13.55 10.16 -25.63
N ILE A 51 -13.78 10.58 -24.39
CA ILE A 51 -12.83 11.28 -23.53
C ILE A 51 -12.33 10.30 -22.48
N TYR A 52 -11.10 10.50 -22.01
CA TYR A 52 -10.48 9.63 -21.01
C TYR A 52 -10.08 10.48 -19.82
N TRP A 53 -10.50 10.10 -18.62
CA TRP A 53 -9.99 10.74 -17.42
C TRP A 53 -8.52 10.36 -17.20
N PRO A 54 -7.65 11.30 -16.79
CA PRO A 54 -6.29 10.95 -16.41
C PRO A 54 -6.36 9.93 -15.27
N CYS A 55 -5.59 8.85 -15.40
CA CYS A 55 -5.42 7.88 -14.34
C CYS A 55 -4.91 8.61 -13.10
N MET A 56 -5.70 8.63 -12.02
CA MET A 56 -5.24 9.12 -10.73
C MET A 56 -4.31 8.07 -10.13
N ASN A 57 -3.07 7.99 -10.60
CA ASN A 57 -2.00 7.30 -9.90
C ASN A 57 -1.68 8.11 -8.63
N LYS A 58 -2.55 7.99 -7.62
CA LYS A 58 -2.32 8.49 -6.25
C LYS A 58 -1.30 7.57 -5.57
N CYS A 59 -0.08 7.56 -6.07
CA CYS A 59 1.05 7.03 -5.31
C CYS A 59 1.67 8.19 -4.53
N GLU A 60 2.19 7.91 -3.34
CA GLU A 60 3.06 8.87 -2.67
C GLU A 60 4.31 9.07 -3.52
N LYS A 61 4.62 10.32 -3.86
CA LYS A 61 5.70 10.67 -4.77
C LYS A 61 7.04 10.68 -4.05
N ASP A 62 8.06 10.12 -4.70
CA ASP A 62 9.41 10.06 -4.17
C ASP A 62 10.19 11.33 -4.47
N TYR A 63 9.94 12.38 -3.68
CA TYR A 63 10.65 13.64 -3.82
C TYR A 63 12.12 13.58 -3.34
N SER A 64 12.58 12.43 -2.82
CA SER A 64 14.01 12.21 -2.51
C SER A 64 14.84 12.06 -3.78
N LEU A 65 14.21 11.64 -4.89
CA LEU A 65 14.87 11.57 -6.18
C LEU A 65 15.11 12.99 -6.73
N GLN A 66 16.30 13.18 -7.29
CA GLN A 66 16.74 14.47 -7.84
C GLN A 66 15.85 14.89 -9.02
N CYS A 67 15.61 13.97 -9.97
CA CYS A 67 14.90 14.27 -11.21
C CYS A 67 13.50 13.61 -11.28
N PRO A 68 12.53 14.28 -11.92
CA PRO A 68 11.21 13.71 -12.20
C PRO A 68 11.26 12.62 -13.28
N GLU A 69 10.14 11.91 -13.50
CA GLU A 69 10.05 10.93 -14.58
C GLU A 69 10.32 11.57 -15.95
N LYS A 70 11.02 10.83 -16.81
CA LYS A 70 11.45 11.27 -18.14
C LYS A 70 12.43 12.46 -18.13
N TRP A 71 13.06 12.72 -16.99
CA TRP A 71 14.18 13.64 -16.85
C TRP A 71 15.38 12.88 -16.30
N GLY A 72 16.58 13.21 -16.78
CA GLY A 72 17.84 12.59 -16.38
C GLY A 72 18.77 13.62 -15.74
N PRO A 73 19.71 13.19 -14.89
CA PRO A 73 20.74 14.09 -14.38
C PRO A 73 21.68 14.50 -15.52
N GLU A 74 21.89 15.80 -15.67
CA GLU A 74 22.95 16.37 -16.51
C GLU A 74 24.25 16.42 -15.71
N ASP A 75 24.16 16.88 -14.46
CA ASP A 75 25.26 17.01 -13.48
C ASP A 75 24.79 16.59 -12.06
N GLU A 76 25.64 16.76 -11.04
CA GLU A 76 25.32 16.47 -9.63
C GLU A 76 24.07 17.20 -9.08
N GLN A 77 23.67 18.33 -9.69
CA GLN A 77 22.53 19.15 -9.22
C GLN A 77 21.44 19.34 -10.29
N ASN A 78 21.81 19.23 -11.56
CA ASN A 78 20.95 19.61 -12.68
C ASN A 78 20.23 18.42 -13.32
N CYS A 79 18.95 18.61 -13.65
CA CYS A 79 18.14 17.64 -14.37
C CYS A 79 17.75 18.20 -15.75
N HIS A 80 17.93 17.41 -16.81
CA HIS A 80 17.53 17.75 -18.16
C HIS A 80 16.40 16.81 -18.66
N PRO A 81 15.52 17.26 -19.57
CA PRO A 81 14.48 16.41 -20.14
C PRO A 81 15.09 15.36 -21.08
N LEU A 82 14.59 14.12 -21.00
CA LEU A 82 14.96 13.03 -21.90
C LEU A 82 14.14 13.10 -23.20
N GLY A 83 14.61 12.44 -24.27
CA GLY A 83 13.91 12.43 -25.56
C GLY A 83 12.49 11.84 -25.56
N THR A 84 12.08 11.18 -24.47
CA THR A 84 10.73 10.62 -24.27
C THR A 84 9.77 11.55 -23.52
N TYR A 85 10.24 12.74 -23.13
CA TYR A 85 9.46 13.77 -22.46
C TYR A 85 8.62 14.57 -23.46
N GLU A 86 7.31 14.67 -23.21
CA GLU A 86 6.33 15.33 -24.09
C GLU A 86 5.74 16.60 -23.45
N GLY A 87 6.36 17.11 -22.37
CA GLY A 87 5.87 18.29 -21.68
C GLY A 87 6.48 19.59 -22.21
N THR A 88 6.10 20.69 -21.55
CA THR A 88 6.43 22.07 -22.00
C THR A 88 7.78 22.58 -21.51
N CYS A 89 8.41 21.92 -20.54
CA CYS A 89 9.63 22.38 -19.91
C CYS A 89 10.84 21.72 -20.58
N LEU A 90 11.56 22.43 -21.44
CA LEU A 90 12.68 21.88 -22.21
C LEU A 90 14.07 22.25 -21.65
N LEU A 91 14.11 23.10 -20.63
CA LEU A 91 15.35 23.61 -20.05
C LEU A 91 15.74 22.79 -18.83
N THR A 92 17.06 22.64 -18.65
CA THR A 92 17.68 22.07 -17.46
C THR A 92 17.21 22.80 -16.19
N GLN A 93 16.99 22.05 -15.11
CA GLN A 93 16.52 22.57 -13.81
C GLN A 93 17.22 21.91 -12.63
N ASP A 94 17.57 22.72 -11.64
CA ASP A 94 18.05 22.27 -10.34
C ASP A 94 16.89 22.16 -9.34
N PHE A 95 16.67 20.96 -8.80
CA PHE A 95 15.62 20.69 -7.80
C PHE A 95 16.13 20.58 -6.37
N SER A 96 17.42 20.82 -6.12
CA SER A 96 18.07 20.65 -4.82
C SER A 96 17.48 21.59 -3.76
N ASN A 97 17.12 22.81 -4.17
CA ASN A 97 16.54 23.83 -3.29
C ASN A 97 15.00 23.82 -3.26
N PHE A 98 14.34 22.87 -3.94
CA PHE A 98 12.88 22.79 -4.00
C PHE A 98 12.30 21.97 -2.84
N THR A 99 11.29 22.52 -2.17
CA THR A 99 10.44 21.75 -1.25
C THR A 99 9.56 20.75 -2.00
N ASN A 100 9.11 19.69 -1.34
CA ASN A 100 8.20 18.69 -1.91
C ASN A 100 6.96 19.32 -2.57
N LYS A 101 6.38 20.35 -1.94
CA LYS A 101 5.22 21.08 -2.47
C LYS A 101 5.56 21.88 -3.73
N GLN A 102 6.76 22.48 -3.79
CA GLN A 102 7.21 23.17 -5.00
C GLN A 102 7.53 22.19 -6.13
N LYS A 103 8.12 21.02 -5.83
CA LYS A 103 8.31 19.93 -6.80
C LYS A 103 6.98 19.45 -7.36
N GLU A 104 5.94 19.35 -6.54
CA GLU A 104 4.58 19.00 -6.98
C GLU A 104 3.95 20.05 -7.90
N ILE A 105 4.02 21.33 -7.53
CA ILE A 105 3.53 22.44 -8.37
C ILE A 105 4.26 22.46 -9.71
N TRP A 106 5.59 22.26 -9.68
CA TRP A 106 6.41 22.22 -10.88
C TRP A 106 6.05 21.02 -11.77
N SER A 107 5.84 19.84 -11.19
CA SER A 107 5.38 18.63 -11.89
C SER A 107 4.11 18.91 -12.69
N ASN A 108 3.12 19.52 -12.04
CA ASN A 108 1.84 19.87 -12.65
C ASN A 108 2.03 20.89 -13.79
N LYS A 109 2.87 21.91 -13.59
CA LYS A 109 3.17 22.93 -14.61
C LYS A 109 3.87 22.33 -15.83
N CYS A 110 4.81 21.42 -15.61
CA CYS A 110 5.64 20.80 -16.63
C CYS A 110 5.07 19.49 -17.17
N ALA A 111 3.84 19.12 -16.81
CA ALA A 111 3.18 17.89 -17.27
C ALA A 111 4.03 16.61 -17.07
N THR A 112 4.86 16.60 -16.02
CA THR A 112 5.63 15.42 -15.58
C THR A 112 5.24 15.07 -14.15
N THR A 113 5.73 13.95 -13.63
CA THR A 113 5.51 13.55 -12.26
C THR A 113 6.80 13.03 -11.66
N TRP A 114 7.01 13.20 -10.36
CA TRP A 114 8.08 12.44 -9.69
C TRP A 114 7.74 10.94 -9.71
N PRO A 115 8.76 10.07 -9.72
CA PRO A 115 8.54 8.65 -9.55
C PRO A 115 7.77 8.39 -8.25
N CYS A 116 6.94 7.37 -8.23
CA CYS A 116 6.32 6.93 -6.98
C CYS A 116 7.41 6.46 -6.01
N LYS A 117 7.25 6.70 -4.70
CA LYS A 117 8.03 6.01 -3.68
C LYS A 117 7.87 4.52 -3.94
N LYS A 118 8.99 3.84 -4.23
CA LYS A 118 8.99 2.39 -4.27
C LYS A 118 8.55 1.93 -2.87
N THR A 119 7.39 1.29 -2.79
CA THR A 119 6.83 0.82 -1.51
C THR A 119 7.75 -0.20 -0.83
N CYS A 120 8.68 -0.80 -1.59
CA CYS A 120 9.78 -1.65 -1.15
C CYS A 120 10.63 -2.07 -2.36
N VAL A 121 11.83 -2.61 -2.13
CA VAL A 121 12.52 -3.43 -3.15
C VAL A 121 11.73 -4.74 -3.29
N LYS A 122 11.40 -5.12 -4.52
CA LYS A 122 10.56 -6.30 -4.80
C LYS A 122 11.40 -7.57 -4.85
N ASP A 123 10.86 -8.66 -4.31
CA ASP A 123 11.44 -9.99 -4.38
C ASP A 123 10.93 -10.73 -5.62
N TYR A 124 11.64 -10.57 -6.73
CA TYR A 124 11.37 -11.28 -7.98
C TYR A 124 11.93 -12.71 -7.99
N SER A 125 12.54 -13.19 -6.91
CA SER A 125 12.92 -14.61 -6.79
C SER A 125 11.68 -15.52 -6.71
N LYS A 126 10.56 -14.99 -6.21
CA LYS A 126 9.29 -15.72 -6.13
C LYS A 126 8.73 -15.99 -7.53
N GLN A 127 8.11 -17.17 -7.69
CA GLN A 127 7.55 -17.59 -8.98
C GLN A 127 6.27 -16.81 -9.33
N CYS A 128 5.40 -16.62 -8.34
CA CYS A 128 4.10 -16.00 -8.51
C CYS A 128 4.06 -14.62 -7.83
N PRO A 129 3.23 -13.69 -8.33
CA PRO A 129 2.92 -12.45 -7.62
C PRO A 129 2.33 -12.74 -6.23
N GLN A 130 2.40 -11.75 -5.34
CA GLN A 130 1.81 -11.83 -4.02
C GLN A 130 0.29 -12.09 -4.11
N GLY A 131 -0.21 -13.00 -3.28
CA GLY A 131 -1.63 -13.41 -3.27
C GLY A 131 -2.07 -14.29 -4.45
N TRP A 132 -1.14 -14.68 -5.32
CA TRP A 132 -1.36 -15.71 -6.33
C TRP A 132 -0.77 -17.03 -5.86
N VAL A 133 -1.52 -18.11 -6.03
CA VAL A 133 -1.09 -19.43 -5.58
C VAL A 133 -0.44 -20.18 -6.72
N LYS A 134 0.64 -20.90 -6.41
CA LYS A 134 1.40 -21.71 -7.37
C LYS A 134 0.80 -23.12 -7.45
N ASP A 135 0.51 -23.56 -8.65
CA ASP A 135 0.13 -24.95 -8.97
C ASP A 135 1.36 -25.83 -9.18
N ASN A 136 1.18 -27.15 -9.15
CA ASN A 136 2.26 -28.14 -9.32
C ASN A 136 3.01 -27.98 -10.66
N ASP A 137 2.30 -27.53 -11.70
CA ASP A 137 2.87 -27.27 -13.03
C ASP A 137 3.61 -25.91 -13.12
N GLY A 138 3.77 -25.20 -12.00
CA GLY A 138 4.36 -23.86 -11.93
C GLY A 138 3.49 -22.74 -12.53
N THR A 139 2.21 -23.04 -12.74
CA THR A 139 1.21 -22.05 -13.14
C THR A 139 0.73 -21.29 -11.92
N CYS A 140 0.70 -19.97 -12.00
CA CYS A 140 0.18 -19.10 -10.95
C CYS A 140 -1.28 -18.79 -11.22
N TYR A 141 -2.13 -18.87 -10.19
CA TYR A 141 -3.53 -18.49 -10.28
C TYR A 141 -3.90 -17.44 -9.24
N ALA A 142 -4.69 -16.47 -9.70
CA ALA A 142 -5.22 -15.37 -8.91
C ALA A 142 -6.48 -15.82 -8.17
N GLN A 143 -6.70 -15.26 -6.99
CA GLN A 143 -7.94 -15.47 -6.23
C GLN A 143 -9.16 -14.85 -6.95
N LYS A 144 -10.39 -15.24 -6.54
CA LYS A 144 -11.67 -14.82 -7.16
C LYS A 144 -11.87 -13.30 -7.29
N ASN A 145 -11.10 -12.51 -6.55
CA ASN A 145 -11.21 -11.04 -6.46
C ASN A 145 -10.17 -10.28 -7.29
N TYR A 146 -9.40 -10.96 -8.14
CA TYR A 146 -8.45 -10.27 -9.02
C TYR A 146 -9.18 -9.40 -10.05
N VAL A 147 -9.06 -8.08 -9.89
CA VAL A 147 -9.62 -7.07 -10.80
C VAL A 147 -8.47 -6.45 -11.59
N GLY A 148 -7.96 -7.20 -12.58
CA GLY A 148 -6.91 -6.71 -13.46
C GLY A 148 -7.15 -7.07 -14.92
N PRO A 149 -6.36 -6.51 -15.84
CA PRO A 149 -6.54 -6.66 -17.29
C PRO A 149 -6.08 -8.03 -17.81
N CYS A 150 -5.38 -8.83 -17.01
CA CYS A 150 -4.88 -10.15 -17.40
C CYS A 150 -5.85 -11.27 -16.98
N LEU A 151 -5.58 -12.49 -17.44
CA LEU A 151 -6.28 -13.69 -16.97
C LEU A 151 -5.83 -14.01 -15.53
N SER A 152 -6.75 -14.54 -14.73
CA SER A 152 -6.48 -15.03 -13.37
C SER A 152 -5.64 -16.31 -13.32
N ARG A 153 -5.03 -16.74 -14.44
CA ARG A 153 -4.14 -17.89 -14.54
C ARG A 153 -3.04 -17.59 -15.54
N ALA A 154 -1.78 -17.70 -15.11
CA ALA A 154 -0.62 -17.41 -15.94
C ALA A 154 0.56 -18.34 -15.59
N SER A 155 1.25 -18.88 -16.60
CA SER A 155 2.51 -19.60 -16.39
C SER A 155 3.66 -18.60 -16.37
N LEU A 156 4.35 -18.52 -15.23
CA LEU A 156 5.46 -17.59 -15.00
C LEU A 156 6.80 -18.31 -14.83
N ILE A 157 6.88 -19.59 -15.21
CA ILE A 157 8.05 -20.46 -14.99
C ILE A 157 9.32 -19.91 -15.65
N ASN A 158 9.20 -19.39 -16.87
CA ASN A 158 10.32 -18.94 -17.69
C ASN A 158 10.53 -17.42 -17.68
N PHE A 159 9.92 -16.72 -16.71
CA PHE A 159 10.03 -15.26 -16.65
C PHE A 159 11.31 -14.87 -15.93
N ASP A 160 12.15 -14.07 -16.58
CA ASP A 160 13.24 -13.35 -15.94
C ASP A 160 12.72 -12.13 -15.14
N GLU A 161 13.62 -11.42 -14.46
CA GLU A 161 13.26 -10.28 -13.62
C GLU A 161 12.53 -9.17 -14.41
N ASP A 162 13.02 -8.81 -15.59
CA ASP A 162 12.44 -7.77 -16.43
C ASP A 162 11.03 -8.18 -16.93
N MET A 163 10.85 -9.45 -17.28
CA MET A 163 9.55 -10.02 -17.63
C MET A 163 8.59 -9.98 -16.45
N LYS A 164 9.05 -10.25 -15.22
CA LYS A 164 8.22 -10.16 -14.00
C LYS A 164 7.84 -8.71 -13.69
N VAL A 165 8.76 -7.76 -13.86
CA VAL A 165 8.49 -6.32 -13.73
C VAL A 165 7.43 -5.88 -14.74
N ALA A 166 7.57 -6.32 -16.00
CA ALA A 166 6.60 -6.02 -17.05
C ALA A 166 5.23 -6.63 -16.73
N PHE A 167 5.20 -7.88 -16.24
CA PHE A 167 3.97 -8.56 -15.82
C PHE A 167 3.28 -7.86 -14.66
N GLU A 168 4.02 -7.45 -13.62
CA GLU A 168 3.50 -6.65 -12.50
C GLU A 168 2.79 -5.38 -12.99
N LYS A 169 3.42 -4.63 -13.89
CA LYS A 169 2.85 -3.40 -14.47
C LYS A 169 1.65 -3.67 -15.37
N LEU A 170 1.76 -4.64 -16.28
CA LEU A 170 0.73 -4.95 -17.27
C LEU A 170 -0.52 -5.53 -16.62
N CYS A 171 -0.34 -6.44 -15.67
CA CYS A 171 -1.43 -7.16 -15.01
C CYS A 171 -1.89 -6.49 -13.71
N MET A 172 -1.29 -5.37 -13.30
CA MET A 172 -1.65 -4.68 -12.06
C MET A 172 -1.58 -5.63 -10.84
N VAL A 173 -0.58 -6.49 -10.85
CA VAL A 173 -0.27 -7.43 -9.75
C VAL A 173 1.03 -6.98 -9.11
N SER A 174 1.28 -7.34 -7.84
CA SER A 174 2.52 -6.96 -7.16
C SER A 174 3.30 -8.17 -6.71
N TYR A 175 4.62 -8.12 -6.86
CA TYR A 175 5.51 -9.07 -6.18
C TYR A 175 5.67 -8.70 -4.69
N PRO A 176 5.98 -9.68 -3.82
CA PRO A 176 6.28 -9.41 -2.43
C PRO A 176 7.50 -8.51 -2.31
N CYS A 177 7.62 -7.85 -1.17
CA CYS A 177 8.80 -7.05 -0.85
C CYS A 177 9.94 -7.95 -0.38
N LEU A 178 11.18 -7.62 -0.73
CA LEU A 178 12.34 -8.11 0.01
C LEU A 178 12.23 -7.63 1.45
N ARG A 179 12.38 -8.57 2.38
CA ARG A 179 12.34 -8.27 3.80
C ARG A 179 13.68 -7.68 4.22
N ASN A 180 13.65 -6.46 4.76
CA ASN A 180 14.85 -5.77 5.23
C ASN A 180 15.09 -5.92 6.75
N CYS A 181 14.27 -6.71 7.45
CA CYS A 181 14.32 -6.86 8.90
C CYS A 181 14.17 -8.34 9.28
N LYS A 182 14.67 -8.73 10.46
CA LYS A 182 14.37 -10.05 11.03
C LYS A 182 12.96 -10.05 11.60
N MET A 183 12.22 -11.14 11.41
CA MET A 183 10.89 -11.29 12.01
C MET A 183 11.01 -11.32 13.53
N ASP A 184 10.05 -10.70 14.19
CA ASP A 184 9.86 -10.89 15.62
C ASP A 184 9.31 -12.32 15.86
N GLU A 185 10.10 -13.12 16.58
CA GLU A 185 9.71 -14.47 16.97
C GLU A 185 8.68 -14.46 18.11
N SER A 186 8.66 -13.39 18.91
CA SER A 186 7.76 -13.24 20.06
C SER A 186 6.33 -12.92 19.66
N ASP A 187 6.13 -12.23 18.54
CA ASP A 187 4.79 -11.90 18.05
C ASP A 187 4.11 -13.12 17.40
N PRO A 188 3.02 -13.64 17.98
CA PRO A 188 2.34 -14.82 17.44
C PRO A 188 1.40 -14.48 16.28
N CYS A 189 1.02 -13.20 16.13
CA CYS A 189 0.10 -12.74 15.09
C CYS A 189 0.79 -11.85 14.05
N PRO A 190 0.23 -11.81 12.81
CA PRO A 190 0.70 -10.88 11.80
C PRO A 190 0.51 -9.42 12.25
N LYS A 191 1.30 -8.50 11.70
CA LYS A 191 1.23 -7.07 11.96
C LYS A 191 -0.19 -6.56 11.67
N ASN A 192 -0.75 -5.81 12.63
CA ASN A 192 -2.11 -5.27 12.61
C ASN A 192 -3.24 -6.33 12.66
N TRP A 193 -2.95 -7.56 13.06
CA TRP A 193 -3.96 -8.56 13.39
C TRP A 193 -4.12 -8.63 14.91
N ILE A 194 -5.36 -8.79 15.36
CA ILE A 194 -5.68 -8.80 16.79
C ILE A 194 -5.42 -10.21 17.33
N LEU A 195 -4.59 -10.33 18.37
CA LEU A 195 -4.40 -11.59 19.08
C LEU A 195 -5.57 -11.86 20.02
N LYS A 196 -6.35 -12.90 19.72
CA LYS A 196 -7.41 -13.39 20.61
C LYS A 196 -6.82 -14.38 21.60
N SER A 197 -7.17 -14.20 22.88
CA SER A 197 -6.76 -15.10 23.95
C SER A 197 -7.97 -15.74 24.64
N ASN A 198 -7.76 -16.91 25.24
CA ASN A 198 -8.79 -17.54 26.04
C ASN A 198 -8.94 -16.86 27.43
N TYR A 199 -9.88 -17.31 28.25
CA TYR A 199 -10.12 -16.77 29.60
C TYR A 199 -8.92 -16.87 30.56
N LEU A 200 -7.89 -17.65 30.22
CA LEU A 200 -6.64 -17.81 30.97
C LEU A 200 -5.52 -16.92 30.42
N GLY A 201 -5.75 -16.18 29.33
CA GLY A 201 -4.76 -15.34 28.68
C GLY A 201 -3.85 -16.08 27.70
N ASN A 202 -4.13 -17.36 27.39
CA ASN A 202 -3.34 -18.10 26.40
C ASN A 202 -3.74 -17.67 24.98
N PRO A 203 -2.77 -17.45 24.07
CA PRO A 203 -3.03 -17.20 22.65
C PRO A 203 -3.91 -18.29 22.03
N GLU A 204 -5.02 -17.91 21.41
CA GLU A 204 -5.99 -18.82 20.80
C GLU A 204 -6.02 -18.67 19.26
N SER A 205 -6.18 -17.45 18.75
CA SER A 205 -6.23 -17.18 17.31
C SER A 205 -5.85 -15.74 16.98
N CYS A 206 -5.67 -15.44 15.69
CA CYS A 206 -5.47 -14.08 15.20
C CYS A 206 -6.67 -13.63 14.35
N LEU A 207 -7.21 -12.46 14.65
CA LEU A 207 -8.31 -11.87 13.90
C LEU A 207 -7.78 -10.86 12.86
N PRO A 208 -8.16 -11.00 11.58
CA PRO A 208 -7.78 -10.05 10.55
C PRO A 208 -8.50 -8.69 10.73
N PRO A 209 -7.90 -7.58 10.26
CA PRO A 209 -8.58 -6.28 10.23
C PRO A 209 -9.69 -6.25 9.17
N ASP A 210 -10.69 -5.37 9.34
CA ASP A 210 -11.88 -5.26 8.47
C ASP A 210 -11.54 -5.00 6.98
N ASN A 211 -10.37 -4.43 6.69
CA ASN A 211 -9.90 -4.13 5.34
C ASN A 211 -9.15 -5.31 4.68
N TYR A 212 -8.91 -6.39 5.41
CA TYR A 212 -8.22 -7.56 4.89
C TYR A 212 -9.16 -8.37 4.00
N SER A 213 -8.77 -8.50 2.72
CA SER A 213 -9.57 -9.21 1.70
C SER A 213 -8.94 -10.55 1.28
N GLY A 214 -7.99 -11.07 2.06
CA GLY A 214 -7.26 -12.29 1.73
C GLY A 214 -7.93 -13.56 2.26
N GLN A 215 -7.27 -14.70 2.06
CA GLN A 215 -7.82 -16.04 2.32
C GLN A 215 -7.67 -16.51 3.78
N CYS A 216 -6.86 -15.82 4.58
CA CYS A 216 -6.58 -16.18 5.96
C CYS A 216 -7.53 -15.46 6.92
N GLY A 217 -7.75 -16.00 8.11
CA GLY A 217 -8.72 -15.45 9.06
C GLY A 217 -8.60 -16.12 10.41
N GLU A 218 -9.64 -16.00 11.24
CA GLU A 218 -9.64 -16.53 12.62
C GLU A 218 -9.31 -18.03 12.67
N GLN A 219 -9.79 -18.80 11.68
CA GLN A 219 -9.54 -20.24 11.58
C GLN A 219 -8.11 -20.62 11.16
N THR A 220 -7.27 -19.65 10.80
CA THR A 220 -5.89 -19.92 10.34
C THR A 220 -4.98 -20.10 11.54
N GLN A 221 -4.26 -21.22 11.58
CA GLN A 221 -3.38 -21.54 12.69
C GLN A 221 -2.09 -20.72 12.62
N PHE A 222 -2.11 -19.54 13.25
CA PHE A 222 -0.94 -18.68 13.43
C PHE A 222 -0.22 -18.93 14.76
N ILE A 223 -0.90 -19.50 15.75
CA ILE A 223 -0.32 -19.73 17.07
C ILE A 223 0.61 -20.95 17.04
N GLY A 224 1.85 -20.77 17.51
CA GLY A 224 2.83 -21.84 17.66
C GLY A 224 3.53 -22.29 16.37
N ILE A 225 3.47 -21.49 15.31
CA ILE A 225 4.16 -21.77 14.05
C ILE A 225 5.62 -21.31 14.07
N ASP A 226 6.50 -22.01 13.35
CA ASP A 226 7.91 -21.66 13.20
C ASP A 226 8.15 -20.57 12.16
N VAL A 227 9.37 -20.03 12.13
CA VAL A 227 9.77 -18.92 11.26
C VAL A 227 9.58 -19.24 9.77
N ASN A 228 9.85 -20.47 9.31
CA ASN A 228 9.67 -20.81 7.89
C ASN A 228 8.19 -20.86 7.50
N LEU A 229 7.35 -21.32 8.44
CA LEU A 229 5.90 -21.33 8.24
C LEU A 229 5.33 -19.90 8.29
N LYS A 230 5.87 -19.02 9.15
CA LYS A 230 5.55 -17.58 9.13
C LYS A 230 5.83 -16.95 7.75
N GLU A 231 6.98 -17.24 7.13
CA GLU A 231 7.30 -16.74 5.78
C GLU A 231 6.33 -17.24 4.71
N THR A 232 5.97 -18.52 4.78
CA THR A 232 5.02 -19.13 3.83
C THR A 232 3.64 -18.48 3.98
N MET A 233 3.17 -18.34 5.22
CA MET A 233 1.89 -17.68 5.53
C MET A 233 1.89 -16.22 5.12
N GLU A 234 3.01 -15.51 5.26
CA GLU A 234 3.12 -14.13 4.79
C GLU A 234 2.86 -13.99 3.29
N TYR A 235 3.46 -14.90 2.51
CA TYR A 235 3.33 -14.93 1.08
C TYR A 235 1.92 -15.35 0.63
N GLU A 236 1.39 -16.42 1.20
CA GLU A 236 0.09 -16.99 0.82
C GLU A 236 -1.09 -16.12 1.28
N CYS A 237 -1.03 -15.62 2.51
CA CYS A 237 -2.06 -14.74 3.07
C CYS A 237 -1.89 -13.29 2.62
N GLY A 238 -0.75 -12.90 2.05
CA GLY A 238 -0.44 -11.50 1.71
C GLY A 238 -0.43 -10.58 2.94
N ILE A 239 -0.10 -11.12 4.11
CA ILE A 239 0.03 -10.43 5.39
C ILE A 239 1.47 -9.91 5.56
N LYS A 240 1.79 -9.30 6.70
CA LYS A 240 3.15 -8.94 7.08
C LYS A 240 3.37 -9.27 8.54
N TRP A 241 4.56 -9.70 8.93
CA TRP A 241 4.92 -9.88 10.34
C TRP A 241 5.68 -8.67 10.88
N SER A 242 5.57 -8.43 12.19
CA SER A 242 6.34 -7.41 12.90
C SER A 242 7.85 -7.67 12.74
N CYS A 243 8.62 -6.58 12.62
CA CYS A 243 10.07 -6.64 12.61
C CYS A 243 10.60 -6.62 14.05
N ALA A 244 11.60 -7.44 14.36
CA ALA A 244 12.26 -7.44 15.67
C ALA A 244 12.87 -6.05 16.03
N ASP A 245 13.26 -5.28 15.02
CA ASP A 245 13.88 -3.96 15.18
C ASP A 245 12.87 -2.78 15.21
N GLU A 246 11.58 -3.02 14.96
CA GLU A 246 10.54 -1.97 14.92
C GLU A 246 9.94 -1.63 16.30
N HIS A 247 10.46 -2.18 17.40
CA HIS A 247 10.08 -1.79 18.77
C HIS A 247 10.59 -0.37 19.11
N SER A 248 10.08 0.65 18.42
CA SER A 248 10.38 2.07 18.68
C SER A 248 9.39 2.75 19.64
N THR A 249 8.58 1.98 20.36
CA THR A 249 7.95 2.39 21.62
C THR A 249 8.12 1.24 22.58
N PHE A 250 9.17 1.29 23.39
CA PHE A 250 9.46 0.28 24.40
C PHE A 250 8.37 0.35 25.48
N ILE A 251 7.24 -0.32 25.25
CA ILE A 251 6.23 -0.54 26.28
C ILE A 251 6.82 -1.60 27.22
N ASN A 252 7.16 -1.18 28.44
CA ASN A 252 7.78 -2.07 29.41
C ASN A 252 6.74 -2.99 30.05
N TYR A 253 6.50 -4.14 29.42
CA TYR A 253 5.58 -5.16 29.96
C TYR A 253 6.14 -5.91 31.19
N ASP A 254 7.36 -5.62 31.65
CA ASP A 254 7.84 -6.09 32.95
C ASP A 254 7.10 -5.39 34.11
N GLU A 255 6.54 -4.20 33.86
CA GLU A 255 5.75 -3.47 34.86
C GLU A 255 4.45 -4.20 35.21
N PHE A 256 4.06 -4.13 36.49
CA PHE A 256 2.91 -4.89 37.00
C PHE A 256 1.56 -4.37 36.48
N CYS A 257 1.47 -3.07 36.17
CA CYS A 257 0.26 -2.43 35.64
C CYS A 257 0.59 -1.66 34.34
N PRO A 258 -0.38 -1.47 33.43
CA PRO A 258 -0.23 -0.57 32.28
C PRO A 258 0.06 0.87 32.72
N GLU A 259 0.60 1.67 31.81
CA GLU A 259 0.92 3.07 32.07
C GLU A 259 -0.33 3.84 32.52
N ASN A 260 -0.20 4.66 33.57
CA ASN A 260 -1.31 5.41 34.20
C ASN A 260 -2.38 4.58 34.95
N TRP A 261 -2.20 3.26 35.11
CA TRP A 261 -3.07 2.45 35.97
C TRP A 261 -2.55 2.41 37.41
N THR A 262 -3.45 2.52 38.39
CA THR A 262 -3.08 2.52 39.82
C THR A 262 -3.07 1.11 40.39
N LYS A 263 -1.93 0.68 40.97
CA LYS A 263 -1.83 -0.61 41.67
C LYS A 263 -2.55 -0.54 43.03
N ASN A 264 -3.53 -1.43 43.21
CA ASN A 264 -4.24 -1.65 44.46
C ASN A 264 -4.23 -3.14 44.83
N GLY A 265 -3.22 -3.54 45.61
CA GLY A 265 -2.97 -4.96 45.94
C GLY A 265 -2.56 -5.77 44.71
N PRO A 266 -3.21 -6.92 44.42
CA PRO A 266 -2.94 -7.69 43.20
C PRO A 266 -3.66 -7.11 41.96
N HIS A 267 -4.45 -6.05 42.12
CA HIS A 267 -5.23 -5.47 41.03
C HIS A 267 -4.63 -4.15 40.54
N CYS A 268 -4.74 -3.89 39.25
CA CYS A 268 -4.51 -2.61 38.60
C CYS A 268 -5.86 -1.97 38.28
N ILE A 269 -5.99 -0.68 38.60
CA ILE A 269 -7.21 0.11 38.41
C ILE A 269 -6.96 1.12 37.30
N ALA A 270 -7.82 1.11 36.28
CA ALA A 270 -7.74 1.99 35.14
C ALA A 270 -8.01 3.47 35.54
N PRO A 271 -7.38 4.44 34.87
CA PRO A 271 -7.64 5.84 35.12
C PRO A 271 -9.07 6.26 34.69
N LEU A 272 -9.52 7.43 35.12
CA LEU A 272 -10.90 7.90 34.89
C LEU A 272 -11.22 8.15 33.41
N ASP A 273 -10.19 8.40 32.60
CA ASP A 273 -10.20 8.62 31.15
C ASP A 273 -10.05 7.31 30.34
N TYR A 274 -10.01 6.16 31.01
CA TYR A 274 -10.05 4.87 30.33
C TYR A 274 -11.47 4.55 29.84
N PHE A 275 -11.64 4.58 28.51
CA PHE A 275 -12.89 4.26 27.80
C PHE A 275 -12.80 2.98 26.95
N GLY A 276 -11.73 2.19 27.12
CA GLY A 276 -11.55 0.94 26.39
C GLY A 276 -12.58 -0.15 26.74
N PRO A 277 -12.64 -1.24 25.96
CA PRO A 277 -13.67 -2.27 26.07
C PRO A 277 -13.54 -3.15 27.32
N CYS A 278 -12.43 -3.08 28.05
CA CYS A 278 -12.15 -3.96 29.18
C CYS A 278 -12.56 -3.39 30.55
N SER A 279 -12.47 -4.25 31.56
CA SER A 279 -12.82 -3.90 32.93
C SER A 279 -11.83 -2.89 33.53
N LYS A 280 -12.35 -1.86 34.22
CA LYS A 280 -11.56 -0.82 34.92
C LYS A 280 -10.71 -1.35 36.10
N LYS A 281 -10.77 -2.65 36.37
CA LYS A 281 -10.01 -3.34 37.42
C LYS A 281 -9.60 -4.72 36.89
N LYS A 282 -8.30 -5.00 36.86
CA LYS A 282 -7.72 -6.27 36.36
C LYS A 282 -6.59 -6.75 37.26
N MET A 283 -6.38 -8.06 37.34
CA MET A 283 -5.24 -8.68 38.02
C MET A 283 -4.26 -9.21 36.98
N PHE A 284 -2.98 -8.83 37.07
CA PHE A 284 -1.91 -9.26 36.17
C PHE A 284 -0.89 -10.19 36.84
N GLU A 285 -1.20 -10.68 38.05
CA GLU A 285 -0.37 -11.64 38.75
C GLU A 285 -0.27 -12.96 37.95
N GLY A 286 0.95 -13.38 37.62
CA GLY A 286 1.22 -14.56 36.80
C GLY A 286 1.17 -14.36 35.28
N PHE A 287 0.94 -13.13 34.80
CA PHE A 287 0.89 -12.85 33.37
C PHE A 287 2.31 -12.64 32.82
N SER A 288 2.65 -13.32 31.71
CA SER A 288 3.89 -13.05 30.96
C SER A 288 3.78 -11.74 30.17
N SER A 289 4.91 -11.26 29.65
CA SER A 289 5.00 -10.07 28.78
C SER A 289 3.99 -10.13 27.63
N ASP A 290 3.87 -11.29 27.00
CA ASP A 290 3.02 -11.50 25.83
C ASP A 290 1.53 -11.40 26.18
N ILE A 291 1.16 -11.87 27.37
CA ILE A 291 -0.23 -11.80 27.87
C ILE A 291 -0.59 -10.36 28.24
N LYS A 292 0.34 -9.61 28.83
CA LYS A 292 0.13 -8.18 29.12
C LYS A 292 0.01 -7.36 27.84
N LYS A 293 0.77 -7.71 26.79
CA LYS A 293 0.65 -7.10 25.45
C LYS A 293 -0.71 -7.39 24.82
N ALA A 294 -1.16 -8.64 24.84
CA ALA A 294 -2.47 -9.02 24.32
C ALA A 294 -3.60 -8.24 25.02
N TYR A 295 -3.52 -8.11 26.34
CA TYR A 295 -4.47 -7.31 27.10
C TYR A 295 -4.40 -5.83 26.72
N ALA A 296 -3.21 -5.24 26.55
CA ALA A 296 -3.05 -3.85 26.14
C ALA A 296 -3.71 -3.55 24.79
N GLU A 297 -3.52 -4.45 23.82
CA GLU A 297 -4.11 -4.34 22.47
C GLU A 297 -5.62 -4.59 22.45
N GLU A 298 -6.13 -5.57 23.20
CA GLU A 298 -7.57 -5.84 23.31
C GLU A 298 -8.31 -4.70 24.00
N CYS A 299 -7.65 -4.09 24.99
CA CYS A 299 -8.27 -3.15 25.90
C CYS A 299 -8.01 -1.68 25.53
N ASP A 300 -7.32 -1.39 24.43
CA ASP A 300 -6.83 -0.03 24.09
C ASP A 300 -6.17 0.65 25.33
N SER A 301 -5.35 -0.09 26.07
CA SER A 301 -4.86 0.29 27.41
C SER A 301 -3.35 0.33 27.53
#